data_AF-A0A1H4VS57-F1
#
_entry.id   AF-A0A1H4VS57-F1
#
_cell.length_a   1.000
_cell.length_b   1.000
_cell.length_c   1.000
_cell.angle_alpha   90.00
_cell.angle_beta   90.00
_cell.angle_gamma   90.00
#
_symmetry.space_group_name_H-M   'P 1'
#
loop_
_entity.id
_entity.type
_entity.pdbx_description
1 polymer ?
#
loop_
_entity_poly.entity_id
_entity_poly.type
_entity_poly.pdbx_seq_one_letter_code
_entity_poly.pdbx_strand_id
1 'polypeptide(L)'
;MSTATEPQPLRVPEGFFDEIELQLASESAEEISDAVIGTCISRGILHPELDYEPDDNLRAEELREVFYLLDEVTAAVADGSIVPRRLRYADQMDPRMERQWDRYTDDAIDPEATRAHHKLAHPQAHVSADSAPDDDTSA
;
A
#
# COMPACT_ATOMS: atom_id res chain seq x y z
N MET A 1 26.89 -35.31 30.86
CA MET A 1 26.82 -35.22 29.38
C MET A 1 25.81 -34.15 29.06
N SER A 2 26.27 -32.95 28.71
CA SER A 2 25.39 -31.84 28.35
C SER A 2 25.03 -32.00 26.88
N THR A 3 23.80 -32.38 26.58
CA THR A 3 23.25 -32.23 25.24
C THR A 3 23.02 -30.74 25.02
N ALA A 4 24.00 -30.07 24.41
CA ALA A 4 23.75 -28.75 23.85
C ALA A 4 22.69 -28.94 22.77
N THR A 5 21.46 -28.51 23.04
CA THR A 5 20.43 -28.38 22.02
C THR A 5 20.92 -27.30 21.06
N GLU A 6 21.41 -27.67 19.89
CA GLU A 6 21.68 -26.70 18.82
C GLU A 6 20.37 -25.96 18.50
N PRO A 7 20.41 -24.63 18.34
CA PRO A 7 19.21 -23.88 17.97
C PRO A 7 18.74 -24.39 16.61
N GLN A 8 17.54 -24.97 16.58
CA GLN A 8 16.90 -25.39 15.34
C GLN A 8 16.80 -24.19 14.39
N PRO A 9 17.00 -24.40 13.08
CA PRO A 9 16.81 -23.34 12.09
C PRO A 9 15.36 -22.89 12.15
N LEU A 10 15.16 -21.58 12.35
CA LEU A 10 13.83 -20.97 12.30
C LEU A 10 13.27 -21.12 10.89
N ARG A 11 12.01 -21.50 10.80
CA ARG A 11 11.28 -21.66 9.54
C ARG A 11 9.84 -21.25 9.76
N VAL A 12 9.23 -20.65 8.75
CA VAL A 12 7.80 -20.37 8.75
C VAL A 12 7.04 -21.70 8.75
N PRO A 13 6.17 -21.96 9.76
CA PRO A 13 5.36 -23.16 9.79
C PRO A 13 4.42 -23.24 8.57
N GLU A 14 4.12 -24.47 8.14
CA GLU A 14 3.22 -24.70 7.01
C GLU A 14 1.84 -24.05 7.25
N GLY A 15 1.28 -23.43 6.21
CA GLY A 15 -0.01 -22.72 6.25
C GLY A 15 -0.04 -21.45 7.09
N PHE A 16 1.08 -21.02 7.69
CA PHE A 16 1.10 -19.83 8.54
C PHE A 16 0.73 -18.56 7.75
N PHE A 17 1.28 -18.39 6.55
CA PHE A 17 0.95 -17.26 5.68
C PHE A 17 -0.51 -17.24 5.25
N ASP A 18 -1.11 -18.41 4.95
CA ASP A 18 -2.53 -18.50 4.57
C ASP A 18 -3.43 -18.03 5.72
N GLU A 19 -3.11 -18.40 6.96
CA GLU A 19 -3.85 -17.96 8.14
C GLU A 19 -3.74 -16.46 8.37
N ILE A 20 -2.55 -15.88 8.14
CA ILE A 20 -2.32 -14.45 8.26
C ILE A 20 -3.08 -13.69 7.16
N GLU A 21 -3.03 -14.17 5.92
CA GLU A 21 -3.73 -13.57 4.78
C GLU A 21 -5.26 -13.51 5.00
N LEU A 22 -5.83 -14.54 5.64
CA LEU A 22 -7.26 -14.56 5.97
C LEU A 22 -7.68 -13.51 7.02
N GLN A 23 -6.75 -13.12 7.88
CA GLN A 23 -6.96 -12.20 9.00
C GLN A 23 -6.67 -10.74 8.63
N LEU A 24 -5.66 -10.49 7.79
CA LEU A 24 -5.22 -9.12 7.46
C LEU A 24 -6.24 -8.36 6.62
N ALA A 25 -6.74 -7.25 7.16
CA ALA A 25 -7.52 -6.26 6.44
C ALA A 25 -6.64 -5.15 5.85
N SER A 26 -5.56 -4.74 6.51
CA SER A 26 -4.61 -3.71 6.03
C SER A 26 -3.13 -4.08 6.23
N GLU A 27 -2.24 -3.25 5.69
CA GLU A 27 -0.76 -3.35 5.83
C GLU A 27 -0.22 -2.62 7.07
N SER A 28 -1.10 -2.22 8.00
CA SER A 28 -0.63 -1.48 9.17
C SER A 28 0.23 -2.38 10.07
N ALA A 29 1.33 -1.83 10.60
CA ALA A 29 2.23 -2.57 11.47
C ALA A 29 1.51 -3.13 12.71
N GLU A 30 0.54 -2.38 13.26
CA GLU A 30 -0.31 -2.82 14.36
C GLU A 30 -1.08 -4.08 13.99
N GLU A 31 -1.80 -4.07 12.87
CA GLU A 31 -2.62 -5.21 12.42
C GLU A 31 -1.76 -6.42 12.03
N ILE A 32 -0.60 -6.19 11.40
CA ILE A 32 0.39 -7.24 11.13
C ILE A 32 0.86 -7.88 12.44
N SER A 33 1.23 -7.07 13.43
CA SER A 33 1.70 -7.58 14.72
C SER A 33 0.61 -8.35 15.47
N ASP A 34 -0.63 -7.86 15.46
CA ASP A 34 -1.76 -8.52 16.12
C ASP A 34 -2.09 -9.86 15.47
N ALA A 35 -2.11 -9.92 14.13
CA ALA A 35 -2.36 -11.15 13.39
C ALA A 35 -1.27 -12.20 13.67
N VAL A 36 0.00 -11.79 13.66
CA VAL A 36 1.14 -12.68 13.94
C VAL A 36 1.10 -13.18 15.38
N ILE A 37 0.94 -12.29 16.36
CA ILE A 37 0.88 -12.65 17.79
C ILE A 37 -0.31 -13.56 18.05
N GLY A 38 -1.50 -13.23 17.55
CA GLY A 38 -2.71 -14.05 17.69
C GLY A 38 -2.53 -15.45 17.12
N THR A 39 -1.89 -15.55 15.95
CA THR A 39 -1.60 -16.84 15.30
C THR A 39 -0.52 -17.63 16.04
N CYS A 40 0.50 -16.95 16.59
CA CYS A 40 1.51 -17.60 17.43
C CYS A 40 0.89 -18.17 18.72
N ILE A 41 -0.06 -17.47 19.33
CA ILE A 41 -0.77 -17.96 20.51
C ILE A 41 -1.64 -19.16 20.15
N SER A 42 -2.43 -19.07 19.06
CA SER A 42 -3.34 -20.14 18.65
C SER A 42 -2.61 -21.43 18.26
N ARG A 43 -1.41 -21.32 17.70
CA ARG A 43 -0.55 -22.44 17.33
C ARG A 43 0.34 -22.96 18.47
N GLY A 44 0.30 -22.32 19.66
CA GLY A 44 1.14 -22.71 20.79
C GLY A 44 2.63 -22.43 20.57
N ILE A 45 2.95 -21.41 19.77
CA ILE A 45 4.31 -20.87 19.61
C ILE A 45 4.60 -19.86 20.72
N LEU A 46 3.60 -19.07 21.10
CA LEU A 46 3.68 -18.11 22.20
C LEU A 46 2.72 -18.52 23.31
N HIS A 47 3.24 -18.68 24.53
CA HIS A 47 2.43 -19.03 25.71
C HIS A 47 2.36 -17.83 26.67
N PRO A 48 1.35 -16.96 26.55
CA PRO A 48 1.21 -15.79 27.42
C PRO A 48 0.80 -16.17 28.86
N GLU A 49 0.07 -17.27 29.04
CA GLU A 49 -0.55 -17.68 30.32
C GLU A 49 0.20 -18.82 31.03
N LEU A 50 1.54 -18.83 31.00
CA LEU A 50 2.26 -19.86 31.76
C LEU A 50 2.03 -19.63 33.28
N ASP A 51 1.30 -20.54 33.91
CA ASP A 51 0.96 -20.55 35.35
C ASP A 51 2.21 -20.60 36.27
N TYR A 52 3.37 -20.94 35.70
CA TYR A 52 4.69 -20.87 36.31
C TYR A 52 5.55 -19.90 35.50
N GLU A 53 6.37 -19.10 36.17
CA GLU A 53 7.41 -18.29 35.53
C GLU A 53 8.19 -19.18 34.53
N PRO A 54 8.09 -18.95 33.21
CA PRO A 54 8.86 -19.73 32.24
C PRO A 54 10.34 -19.57 32.55
N ASP A 55 11.11 -20.62 32.28
CA ASP A 55 12.56 -20.47 32.19
C ASP A 55 12.89 -19.32 31.23
N ASP A 56 13.75 -18.39 31.65
CA ASP A 56 14.16 -17.22 30.86
C ASP A 56 14.64 -17.64 29.46
N ASN A 57 15.26 -18.81 29.35
CA ASN A 57 15.69 -19.38 28.07
C ASN A 57 14.52 -19.73 27.16
N LEU A 58 13.47 -20.36 27.71
CA LEU A 58 12.26 -20.69 26.95
C LEU A 58 11.58 -19.41 26.47
N ARG A 59 11.46 -18.40 27.34
CA ARG A 59 10.85 -17.12 26.95
C ARG A 59 11.66 -16.42 25.86
N ALA A 60 12.99 -16.46 25.94
CA ALA A 60 13.85 -15.90 24.89
C ALA A 60 13.70 -16.65 23.56
N GLU A 61 13.53 -17.97 23.58
CA GLU A 61 13.30 -18.79 22.39
C GLU A 61 11.95 -18.48 21.73
N GLU A 62 10.87 -18.43 22.52
CA GLU A 62 9.52 -18.06 22.02
C GLU A 62 9.53 -16.66 21.39
N LEU A 63 10.12 -15.67 22.06
CA LEU A 63 10.20 -14.31 21.53
C LEU A 63 11.03 -14.26 20.25
N ARG A 64 12.15 -14.99 20.18
CA ARG A 64 12.98 -15.08 18.98
C ARG A 64 12.18 -15.64 17.80
N GLU A 65 11.36 -16.67 18.03
CA GLU A 65 10.51 -17.25 17.00
C GLU A 65 9.41 -16.28 16.56
N VAL A 66 8.74 -15.60 17.49
CA VAL A 66 7.73 -14.59 17.17
C VAL A 66 8.31 -13.44 16.34
N PHE A 67 9.48 -12.91 16.72
CA PHE A 67 10.14 -11.84 15.96
C PHE A 67 10.54 -12.29 14.56
N TYR A 68 10.98 -13.53 14.41
CA TYR A 68 11.27 -14.10 13.10
C TYR A 68 10.01 -14.18 12.23
N LEU A 69 8.91 -14.71 12.77
CA LEU A 69 7.65 -14.79 12.03
C LEU A 69 7.08 -13.42 11.68
N LEU A 70 7.25 -12.44 12.56
CA LEU A 70 6.86 -11.06 12.31
C LEU A 70 7.65 -10.45 11.14
N ASP A 71 8.96 -10.70 11.07
CA ASP A 71 9.83 -10.23 9.99
C ASP A 71 9.44 -10.86 8.64
N GLU A 72 9.26 -12.18 8.62
CA GLU A 72 8.85 -12.93 7.42
C GLU A 72 7.48 -12.48 6.89
N VAL A 73 6.50 -12.27 7.78
CA VAL A 73 5.18 -11.74 7.37
C VAL A 73 5.30 -10.31 6.87
N THR A 74 6.08 -9.46 7.52
CA THR A 74 6.27 -8.07 7.09
C THR A 74 6.91 -8.01 5.70
N ALA A 75 7.89 -8.86 5.43
CA ALA A 75 8.51 -9.00 4.12
C ALA A 75 7.50 -9.48 3.06
N ALA A 76 6.70 -10.51 3.39
CA ALA A 76 5.70 -11.05 2.48
C ALA A 76 4.54 -10.08 2.19
N VAL A 77 4.20 -9.19 3.12
CA VAL A 77 3.26 -8.08 2.86
C VAL A 77 3.92 -7.03 1.97
N ALA A 78 5.19 -6.67 2.24
CA ALA A 78 5.91 -5.65 1.49
C ALA A 78 6.21 -6.05 0.03
N ASP A 79 6.42 -7.34 -0.25
CA ASP A 79 6.65 -7.85 -1.60
C ASP A 79 5.37 -8.25 -2.36
N GLY A 80 4.21 -8.13 -1.69
CA GLY A 80 2.89 -8.41 -2.26
C GLY A 80 2.53 -9.90 -2.32
N SER A 81 3.31 -10.79 -1.72
CA SER A 81 2.97 -12.22 -1.60
C SER A 81 1.78 -12.45 -0.66
N ILE A 82 1.60 -11.59 0.34
CA ILE A 82 0.39 -11.50 1.18
C ILE A 82 -0.31 -10.19 0.84
N VAL A 83 -1.53 -10.27 0.29
CA VAL A 83 -2.32 -9.08 -0.07
C VAL A 83 -3.50 -8.92 0.88
N PRO A 84 -3.48 -7.91 1.78
CA PRO A 84 -4.56 -7.69 2.72
C PRO A 84 -5.91 -7.44 2.05
N ARG A 85 -6.98 -7.89 2.70
CA ARG A 85 -8.30 -8.01 2.06
C ARG A 85 -8.88 -6.68 1.60
N ARG A 86 -8.57 -5.55 2.25
CA ARG A 86 -9.08 -4.23 1.83
C ARG A 86 -8.30 -3.62 0.66
N LEU A 87 -7.03 -3.99 0.46
CA LEU A 87 -6.26 -3.53 -0.71
C LEU A 87 -6.77 -4.16 -2.00
N ARG A 88 -7.26 -5.40 -1.96
CA ARG A 88 -7.90 -6.06 -3.13
C ARG A 88 -9.10 -5.29 -3.71
N TYR A 89 -9.74 -4.42 -2.92
CA TYR A 89 -10.81 -3.54 -3.38
C TYR A 89 -10.31 -2.22 -3.96
N ALA A 90 -9.15 -1.72 -3.49
CA ALA A 90 -8.55 -0.49 -3.99
C ALA A 90 -7.83 -0.69 -5.33
N ASP A 91 -7.28 -1.88 -5.58
CA ASP A 91 -6.62 -2.24 -6.84
C ASP A 91 -7.60 -2.49 -8.01
N GLN A 92 -8.90 -2.55 -7.73
CA GLN A 92 -9.92 -2.51 -8.77
C GLN A 92 -10.17 -1.05 -9.17
N MET A 93 -9.51 -0.63 -10.25
CA MET A 93 -9.75 0.66 -10.87
C MET A 93 -11.24 0.79 -11.22
N ASP A 94 -11.87 1.91 -10.85
CA ASP A 94 -13.27 2.17 -11.23
C ASP A 94 -13.38 2.10 -12.76
N PRO A 95 -14.29 1.30 -13.35
CA PRO A 95 -14.42 1.17 -14.80
C PRO A 95 -14.68 2.49 -15.55
N ARG A 96 -15.14 3.54 -14.86
CA ARG A 96 -15.25 4.90 -15.42
C ARG A 96 -13.91 5.61 -15.42
N MET A 97 -13.11 5.44 -14.37
CA MET A 97 -11.76 5.99 -14.27
C MET A 97 -10.82 5.32 -15.28
N GLU A 98 -10.94 4.00 -15.45
CA GLU A 98 -10.22 3.21 -16.46
C GLU A 98 -10.48 3.75 -17.87
N ARG A 99 -11.76 3.93 -18.23
CA ARG A 99 -12.14 4.54 -19.53
C ARG A 99 -11.67 5.98 -19.71
N GLN A 100 -11.56 6.76 -18.64
CA GLN A 100 -11.00 8.11 -18.72
C GLN A 100 -9.49 8.08 -18.91
N TRP A 101 -8.80 7.15 -18.27
CA TRP A 101 -7.37 6.95 -18.42
C TRP A 101 -7.01 6.45 -19.83
N ASP A 102 -7.78 5.50 -20.37
CA ASP A 102 -7.61 5.03 -21.75
C ASP A 102 -7.75 6.19 -22.73
N ARG A 103 -8.81 6.99 -22.58
CA ARG A 103 -9.03 8.16 -23.43
C ARG A 103 -7.92 9.21 -23.31
N TYR A 104 -7.47 9.49 -22.08
CA TYR A 104 -6.37 10.42 -21.85
C TYR A 104 -5.07 9.92 -22.50
N THR A 105 -4.80 8.62 -22.38
CA THR A 105 -3.62 8.00 -22.98
C THR A 105 -3.71 8.07 -24.50
N ASP A 106 -4.83 7.65 -25.09
CA ASP A 106 -5.10 7.74 -26.53
C ASP A 106 -4.93 9.18 -27.07
N ASP A 107 -5.49 10.17 -26.37
CA ASP A 107 -5.36 11.59 -26.72
C ASP A 107 -3.90 12.08 -26.59
N ALA A 108 -3.12 11.53 -25.66
CA ALA A 108 -1.71 11.92 -25.45
C ALA A 108 -0.75 11.33 -26.50
N ILE A 109 -1.09 10.18 -27.11
CA ILE A 109 -0.34 9.59 -28.23
C ILE A 109 -0.84 10.05 -29.61
N ASP A 110 -1.98 10.76 -29.68
CA ASP A 110 -2.45 11.39 -30.91
C ASP A 110 -1.67 12.70 -31.22
N PRO A 111 -0.87 12.73 -32.30
CA PRO A 111 -0.16 13.95 -32.72
C PRO A 111 -1.09 15.08 -33.17
N GLU A 112 -2.37 14.80 -33.49
CA GLU A 112 -3.36 15.80 -33.87
C GLU A 112 -4.03 16.45 -32.64
N ALA A 113 -4.38 15.67 -31.62
CA ALA A 113 -4.84 16.17 -30.31
C ALA A 113 -3.82 17.12 -29.64
N THR A 114 -2.52 16.81 -29.74
CA THR A 114 -1.43 17.68 -29.23
C THR A 114 -1.45 19.07 -29.89
N ARG A 115 -1.83 19.16 -31.18
CA ARG A 115 -1.93 20.44 -31.91
C ARG A 115 -3.21 21.22 -31.57
N ALA A 116 -4.29 20.55 -31.21
CA ALA A 116 -5.54 21.19 -30.82
C ALA A 116 -5.41 21.89 -29.44
N HIS A 117 -4.75 21.26 -28.47
CA HIS A 117 -4.48 21.87 -27.17
C HIS A 117 -3.58 23.12 -27.27
N HIS A 118 -2.63 23.13 -28.21
CA HIS A 118 -1.75 24.28 -28.43
C HIS A 118 -2.47 25.50 -29.08
N LYS A 119 -3.64 25.31 -29.71
CA LYS A 119 -4.45 26.39 -30.32
C LYS A 119 -5.39 27.10 -29.33
N LEU A 120 -5.73 26.48 -28.21
CA LEU A 120 -6.58 27.08 -27.17
C LEU A 120 -5.81 27.99 -26.18
N ALA A 121 -4.47 27.97 -26.22
CA ALA A 121 -3.61 28.82 -25.39
C ALA A 121 -3.31 30.21 -25.99
N HIS A 122 -3.99 30.63 -27.06
CA HIS A 122 -3.90 31.99 -27.59
C HIS A 122 -5.27 32.69 -27.48
N PRO A 123 -5.53 33.45 -26.40
CA PRO A 123 -6.65 34.38 -26.41
C PRO A 123 -6.36 35.47 -27.43
N GLN A 124 -7.18 35.56 -28.48
CA GLN A 124 -7.21 36.70 -29.39
C GLN A 124 -7.53 37.97 -28.58
N ALA A 125 -6.55 38.85 -28.40
CA ALA A 125 -6.78 40.20 -27.92
C ALA A 125 -7.42 41.03 -29.05
N HIS A 126 -8.75 41.04 -29.09
CA HIS A 126 -9.50 42.12 -29.74
C HIS A 126 -9.31 43.39 -28.89
N VAL A 127 -8.50 44.33 -29.36
CA VAL A 127 -8.52 45.71 -28.85
C VAL A 127 -9.43 46.53 -29.75
N SER A 128 -10.65 46.76 -29.26
CA SER A 128 -11.46 47.90 -29.66
C SER A 128 -10.96 49.11 -28.85
N ALA A 129 -10.41 50.12 -29.51
CA ALA A 129 -10.26 51.47 -28.97
C ALA A 129 -11.26 52.33 -29.74
N ASP A 130 -12.43 52.60 -29.16
CA ASP A 130 -12.72 53.68 -28.20
C ASP A 130 -13.08 54.97 -28.94
N SER A 131 -14.29 55.41 -28.65
CA SER A 131 -14.97 56.56 -29.24
C SER A 131 -14.31 57.86 -28.77
N ALA A 132 -14.12 58.81 -29.67
CA ALA A 132 -14.04 60.22 -29.31
C ALA A 132 -15.07 60.97 -30.15
N PRO A 133 -15.99 61.73 -29.53
CA PRO A 133 -16.70 62.77 -30.23
C PRO A 133 -16.24 64.17 -29.77
N ASP A 134 -16.39 65.06 -30.76
CA ASP A 134 -16.53 66.51 -30.70
C ASP A 134 -15.29 67.36 -30.39
N ASP A 135 -15.09 68.54 -30.95
CA ASP A 135 -15.59 69.30 -32.12
C ASP A 135 -14.86 70.63 -31.90
N ASP A 136 -14.00 71.08 -32.82
CA ASP A 136 -13.73 72.52 -32.89
C ASP A 136 -13.32 72.89 -34.32
N THR A 137 -14.31 73.46 -34.99
CA THR A 137 -14.23 74.06 -36.33
C THR A 137 -13.73 75.49 -36.20
N SER A 138 -12.79 75.85 -37.07
CA SER A 138 -12.11 77.16 -37.15
C SER A 138 -13.01 78.40 -37.16
N ALA A 139 -12.49 79.48 -36.57
CA ALA A 139 -12.43 80.82 -37.17
C ALA A 139 -11.24 81.60 -36.60
#